data_AF-A0A1A2PX55-F1
#
_entry.id   AF-A0A1A2PX55-F1
#
_cell.length_a   1.000
_cell.length_b   1.000
_cell.length_c   1.000
_cell.angle_alpha   90.00
_cell.angle_beta   90.00
_cell.angle_gamma   90.00
#
_symmetry.space_group_name_H-M   'P 1'
#
loop_
_entity.id
_entity.type
_entity.pdbx_description
1 polymer ?
#
loop_
_entity_poly.entity_id
_entity_poly.type
_entity_poly.pdbx_seq_one_letter_code
_entity_poly.pdbx_strand_id
1 'polypeptide(L)'
;MTSPADAFECAEALLHARTKPGGDIWAAQAVGPLAAMLYAASPCGNNEGIRWLMRATATLPDPAPDHTARVRAAWSWRPSWHGAIAHLGQEPVLSTALRRALEMDPRQRESLLMTMRDALSPWARRQGSDDGE
;
A
#
# COMPACT_ATOMS: atom_id res chain seq x y z
N MET A 1 0.46 -14.74 2.29
CA MET A 1 1.13 -13.86 3.28
C MET A 1 0.65 -14.26 4.65
N THR A 2 1.57 -14.67 5.51
CA THR A 2 1.29 -15.22 6.85
C THR A 2 2.03 -14.46 7.95
N SER A 3 3.02 -13.64 7.60
CA SER A 3 3.79 -12.84 8.55
C SER A 3 4.13 -11.44 7.98
N PRO A 4 4.56 -10.49 8.83
CA PRO A 4 5.13 -9.22 8.38
C PRO A 4 6.38 -9.41 7.51
N ALA A 5 7.21 -10.41 7.80
CA ALA A 5 8.42 -10.71 7.02
C ALA A 5 8.05 -11.11 5.58
N ASP A 6 7.06 -11.99 5.41
CA ASP A 6 6.53 -12.36 4.09
C ASP A 6 6.07 -11.13 3.31
N ALA A 7 5.50 -10.14 4.01
CA ALA A 7 5.02 -8.90 3.41
C ALA A 7 6.16 -8.04 2.86
N PHE A 8 7.25 -7.94 3.62
CA PHE A 8 8.47 -7.25 3.20
C PHE A 8 9.11 -7.96 2.00
N GLU A 9 9.30 -9.28 2.08
CA GLU A 9 9.87 -10.06 0.99
C GLU A 9 9.04 -9.94 -0.30
N CYS A 10 7.71 -10.03 -0.18
CA CYS A 10 6.82 -9.82 -1.31
C CYS A 10 6.93 -8.40 -1.87
N ALA A 11 6.96 -7.37 -1.03
CA ALA A 11 7.10 -5.99 -1.47
C ALA A 11 8.43 -5.76 -2.23
N GLU A 12 9.53 -6.25 -1.68
CA GLU A 12 10.85 -6.18 -2.31
C GLU A 12 10.87 -6.88 -3.67
N ALA A 13 10.31 -8.08 -3.75
CA ALA A 13 10.24 -8.82 -5.02
C ALA A 13 9.46 -8.05 -6.09
N LEU A 14 8.33 -7.43 -5.73
CA LEU A 14 7.52 -6.64 -6.65
C LEU A 14 8.25 -5.38 -7.16
N LEU A 15 8.95 -4.70 -6.26
CA LEU A 15 9.68 -3.47 -6.58
C LEU A 15 10.92 -3.78 -7.42
N HIS A 16 11.70 -4.80 -7.05
CA HIS A 16 12.87 -5.23 -7.81
C HIS A 16 12.52 -5.67 -9.23
N ALA A 17 11.35 -6.29 -9.43
CA ALA A 17 10.87 -6.69 -10.75
C ALA A 17 10.58 -5.50 -11.70
N ARG A 18 10.62 -4.26 -11.21
CA ARG A 18 10.42 -3.03 -12.01
C ARG A 18 11.63 -2.10 -12.04
N THR A 19 12.52 -2.18 -11.05
CA THR A 19 13.69 -1.30 -11.00
C THR A 19 14.75 -1.68 -12.02
N LYS A 20 15.38 -0.66 -12.62
CA LYS A 20 16.59 -0.83 -13.42
C LYS A 20 17.80 -1.13 -12.52
N PRO A 21 18.86 -1.80 -13.04
CA PRO A 21 20.13 -1.91 -12.34
C PRO A 21 20.67 -0.52 -12.00
N GLY A 22 20.98 -0.28 -10.72
CA GLY A 22 21.34 1.04 -10.19
C GLY A 22 20.35 1.61 -9.16
N GLY A 23 19.17 0.98 -9.01
CA GLY A 23 18.21 1.24 -7.92
C GLY A 23 17.44 2.55 -8.07
N ASP A 24 16.11 2.46 -8.16
CA ASP A 24 15.26 3.64 -7.99
C ASP A 24 15.17 3.95 -6.49
N ILE A 25 15.58 5.16 -6.07
CA ILE A 25 15.50 5.61 -4.67
C ILE A 25 14.07 5.45 -4.11
N TRP A 26 13.06 5.59 -4.96
CA TRP A 26 11.67 5.42 -4.58
C TRP A 26 11.28 3.96 -4.39
N ALA A 27 11.94 3.03 -5.09
CA ALA A 27 11.70 1.61 -4.88
C ALA A 27 12.16 1.19 -3.49
N ALA A 28 13.34 1.62 -3.05
CA ALA A 28 13.82 1.36 -1.69
C ALA A 28 12.87 1.96 -0.63
N GLN A 29 12.38 3.19 -0.85
CA GLN A 29 11.44 3.83 0.06
C GLN A 29 10.03 3.23 0.03
N ALA A 30 9.62 2.63 -1.08
CA ALA A 30 8.30 2.03 -1.26
C ALA A 30 8.16 0.65 -0.59
N VAL A 31 9.27 -0.03 -0.24
CA VAL A 31 9.24 -1.37 0.37
C VAL A 31 8.34 -1.42 1.59
N GLY A 32 8.59 -0.55 2.58
CA GLY A 32 7.82 -0.54 3.83
C GLY A 32 6.34 -0.25 3.65
N PRO A 33 5.95 0.85 2.98
CA PRO A 33 4.55 1.17 2.70
C PRO A 33 3.83 0.08 1.87
N LEU A 34 4.50 -0.49 0.87
CA LEU A 34 3.92 -1.56 0.06
C LEU A 34 3.73 -2.84 0.86
N ALA A 35 4.71 -3.22 1.69
CA ALA A 35 4.60 -4.36 2.61
C ALA A 35 3.42 -4.19 3.57
N ALA A 36 3.29 -2.99 4.16
CA ALA A 36 2.18 -2.67 5.05
C ALA A 36 0.82 -2.80 4.34
N MET A 37 0.71 -2.29 3.11
CA MET A 37 -0.54 -2.36 2.35
C MET A 37 -0.86 -3.79 1.88
N LEU A 38 0.16 -4.57 1.49
CA LEU A 38 0.00 -6.01 1.20
C LEU A 38 -0.49 -6.77 2.43
N TYR A 39 0.06 -6.48 3.61
CA TYR A 39 -0.30 -7.16 4.86
C TYR A 39 -1.73 -6.81 5.27
N ALA A 40 -2.07 -5.52 5.21
CA ALA A 40 -3.43 -5.04 5.46
C ALA A 40 -4.46 -5.69 4.53
N ALA A 41 -4.11 -5.93 3.26
CA ALA A 41 -4.99 -6.60 2.30
C ALA A 41 -5.02 -8.14 2.43
N SER A 42 -4.11 -8.73 3.21
CA SER A 42 -3.97 -10.18 3.36
C SER A 42 -5.03 -10.79 4.30
N PRO A 43 -5.13 -12.13 4.41
CA PRO A 43 -5.98 -12.78 5.41
C PRO A 43 -5.65 -12.39 6.86
N CYS A 44 -4.44 -11.93 7.14
CA CYS A 44 -4.04 -11.42 8.46
C CYS A 44 -4.55 -10.00 8.75
N GLY A 45 -5.02 -9.28 7.72
CA GLY A 45 -5.61 -7.95 7.83
C GLY A 45 -7.12 -7.99 7.53
N ASN A 46 -7.53 -7.39 6.42
CA ASN A 46 -8.94 -7.28 6.01
C ASN A 46 -9.43 -8.38 5.07
N ASN A 47 -8.55 -9.27 4.59
CA ASN A 47 -8.85 -10.37 3.68
C ASN A 47 -9.48 -9.97 2.33
N GLU A 48 -9.30 -8.72 1.87
CA GLU A 48 -9.88 -8.22 0.61
C GLU A 48 -8.95 -8.41 -0.61
N GLY A 49 -7.68 -8.73 -0.36
CA GLY A 49 -6.70 -9.07 -1.38
C GLY A 49 -6.32 -7.94 -2.33
N ILE A 50 -5.78 -8.33 -3.50
CA ILE A 50 -5.09 -7.41 -4.42
C ILE A 50 -6.00 -6.32 -4.99
N ARG A 51 -7.30 -6.59 -5.17
CA ARG A 51 -8.26 -5.59 -5.67
C ARG A 51 -8.40 -4.41 -4.70
N TRP A 52 -8.44 -4.69 -3.41
CA TRP A 52 -8.47 -3.65 -2.39
C TRP A 52 -7.16 -2.88 -2.34
N LEU A 53 -6.02 -3.57 -2.43
CA LEU A 53 -4.70 -2.91 -2.50
C LEU A 53 -4.62 -1.91 -3.65
N MET A 54 -5.02 -2.31 -4.85
CA MET A 54 -4.99 -1.44 -6.04
C MET A 54 -5.86 -0.20 -5.85
N ARG A 55 -7.07 -0.35 -5.33
CA ARG A 55 -7.96 0.79 -5.00
C ARG A 55 -7.32 1.70 -3.94
N ALA A 56 -6.69 1.14 -2.92
CA ALA A 56 -6.03 1.90 -1.87
C ALA A 56 -4.81 2.68 -2.38
N THR A 57 -4.16 2.20 -3.46
CA THR A 57 -3.06 2.90 -4.17
C THR A 57 -3.51 3.75 -5.36
N ALA A 58 -4.82 3.80 -5.66
CA ALA A 58 -5.33 4.55 -6.80
C ALA A 58 -5.42 6.06 -6.51
N THR A 59 -5.59 6.43 -5.24
CA THR A 59 -5.74 7.81 -4.79
C THR A 59 -4.52 8.28 -4.01
N LEU A 60 -4.19 9.56 -4.16
CA LEU A 60 -3.20 10.22 -3.31
C LEU A 60 -3.72 10.23 -1.87
N PRO A 61 -2.93 9.74 -0.90
CA PRO A 61 -3.33 9.83 0.49
C PRO A 61 -3.34 11.28 0.97
N ASP A 62 -4.44 11.67 1.61
CA ASP A 62 -4.58 12.96 2.31
C ASP A 62 -3.65 12.96 3.55
N PRO A 63 -2.84 14.01 3.80
CA PRO A 63 -1.94 14.06 4.96
C PRO A 63 -2.64 14.03 6.33
N ALA A 64 -3.94 14.31 6.44
CA ALA A 64 -4.63 14.18 7.73
C ALA A 64 -6.16 14.02 7.61
N PRO A 65 -6.76 12.86 7.95
CA PRO A 65 -8.17 12.83 8.32
C PRO A 65 -8.42 13.76 9.49
N ASP A 66 -9.62 14.31 9.51
CA ASP A 66 -10.22 14.73 10.76
C ASP A 66 -10.33 13.51 11.72
N HIS A 67 -9.61 13.54 12.85
CA HIS A 67 -9.36 12.36 13.72
C HIS A 67 -10.56 11.95 14.59
N THR A 68 -11.79 12.24 14.13
CA THR A 68 -12.97 11.80 14.87
C THR A 68 -13.10 10.28 14.81
N ALA A 69 -13.64 9.68 15.88
CA ALA A 69 -13.88 8.23 15.93
C ALA A 69 -14.77 7.74 14.77
N ARG A 70 -15.73 8.57 14.33
CA ARG A 70 -16.61 8.28 13.18
C ARG A 70 -15.85 8.26 11.86
N VAL A 71 -14.94 9.20 11.62
CA VAL A 71 -14.13 9.24 10.40
C VAL A 71 -13.18 8.04 10.34
N ARG A 72 -12.55 7.68 11.47
CA ARG A 72 -11.70 6.47 11.55
C ARG A 72 -12.47 5.19 11.25
N ALA A 73 -13.68 5.04 11.83
CA ALA A 73 -14.54 3.90 11.55
C ALA A 73 -15.03 3.87 10.09
N ALA A 74 -15.27 5.01 9.46
CA ALA A 74 -15.63 5.07 8.04
C ALA A 74 -14.47 4.67 7.12
N TRP A 75 -13.23 4.90 7.55
CA TRP A 75 -12.02 4.65 6.75
C TRP A 75 -11.52 3.22 6.84
N SER A 76 -11.76 2.51 7.95
CA SER A 76 -11.42 1.08 8.06
C SER A 76 -12.10 0.22 6.98
N TRP A 77 -13.26 0.63 6.48
CA TRP A 77 -13.97 -0.08 5.41
C TRP A 77 -13.59 0.36 4.00
N ARG A 78 -12.82 1.45 3.85
CA ARG A 78 -12.48 2.02 2.54
C ARG A 78 -11.06 1.66 2.14
N PRO A 79 -10.82 1.27 0.87
CA PRO A 79 -9.47 1.14 0.33
C PRO A 79 -8.74 2.47 0.42
N SER A 80 -7.82 2.57 1.37
CA SER A 80 -7.05 3.78 1.66
C SER A 80 -5.86 3.44 2.53
N TRP A 81 -4.86 4.33 2.53
CA TRP A 81 -3.65 4.17 3.35
C TRP A 81 -3.98 4.19 4.84
N HIS A 82 -4.94 5.02 5.25
CA HIS A 82 -5.40 5.06 6.63
C HIS A 82 -6.25 3.87 7.02
N GLY A 83 -7.10 3.38 6.10
CA GLY A 83 -7.79 2.12 6.26
C GLY A 83 -6.81 0.97 6.46
N ALA A 84 -5.72 0.95 5.68
CA ALA A 84 -4.66 -0.04 5.87
C ALA A 84 -4.06 0.03 7.27
N ILE A 85 -3.71 1.24 7.77
CA ILE A 85 -3.22 1.41 9.15
C ILE A 85 -4.18 0.82 10.19
N ALA A 86 -5.50 0.97 10.01
CA ALA A 86 -6.48 0.39 10.93
C ALA A 86 -6.44 -1.15 10.95
N HIS A 87 -6.04 -1.78 9.85
CA HIS A 87 -5.89 -3.24 9.72
C HIS A 87 -4.50 -3.77 10.07
N LEU A 88 -3.54 -2.89 10.37
CA LEU A 88 -2.20 -3.29 10.77
C LEU A 88 -2.08 -3.64 12.26
N GLY A 89 -3.17 -3.57 13.02
CA GLY A 89 -3.27 -4.14 14.37
C GLY A 89 -2.05 -3.87 15.27
N GLN A 90 -1.45 -4.95 15.78
CA GLN A 90 -0.25 -4.97 16.64
C GLN A 90 1.07 -5.05 15.85
N GLU A 91 1.11 -4.64 14.58
CA GLU A 91 2.31 -4.63 13.76
C GLU A 91 2.96 -3.24 13.73
N PRO A 92 3.77 -2.87 14.74
CA PRO A 92 4.36 -1.54 14.85
C PRO A 92 5.27 -1.22 13.65
N VAL A 93 6.02 -2.20 13.15
CA VAL A 93 6.94 -1.99 12.03
C VAL A 93 6.19 -1.57 10.76
N LEU A 94 5.14 -2.30 10.40
CA LEU A 94 4.34 -2.02 9.21
C LEU A 94 3.54 -0.71 9.37
N SER A 95 2.92 -0.50 10.53
CA SER A 95 2.15 0.72 10.79
C SER A 95 3.04 1.97 10.81
N THR A 96 4.24 1.89 11.40
CA THR A 96 5.22 2.99 11.36
C THR A 96 5.69 3.26 9.93
N ALA A 97 6.02 2.24 9.15
CA ALA A 97 6.46 2.44 7.77
C ALA A 97 5.41 3.19 6.92
N LEU A 98 4.14 2.79 7.04
CA LEU A 98 3.06 3.43 6.30
C LEU A 98 2.76 4.86 6.80
N ARG A 99 2.83 5.09 8.12
CA ARG A 99 2.68 6.44 8.70
C ARG A 99 3.79 7.38 8.27
N ARG A 100 5.04 6.93 8.24
CA ARG A 100 6.17 7.72 7.74
C ARG A 100 5.97 8.17 6.30
N ALA A 101 5.40 7.29 5.47
CA ALA A 101 5.10 7.65 4.09
C ALA A 101 3.96 8.67 3.95
N LEU A 102 3.01 8.71 4.90
CA LEU A 102 1.98 9.75 4.95
C LEU A 102 2.54 11.13 5.35
N GLU A 103 3.59 11.14 6.18
CA GLU A 103 4.30 12.34 6.65
C GLU A 103 5.26 12.94 5.60
N MET A 104 5.51 12.24 4.49
CA MET A 104 6.37 12.74 3.40
C MET A 104 5.77 13.99 2.74
N ASP A 105 6.65 14.86 2.21
CA ASP A 105 6.24 15.98 1.38
C ASP A 105 5.34 15.49 0.23
N PRO A 106 4.28 16.24 -0.18
CA PRO A 106 3.34 15.81 -1.20
C PRO A 106 3.98 15.30 -2.49
N ARG A 107 5.09 15.91 -2.96
CA ARG A 107 5.77 15.48 -4.21
C ARG A 107 6.52 14.16 -4.02
N GLN A 108 7.14 13.99 -2.85
CA GLN A 108 7.84 12.75 -2.52
C GLN A 108 6.86 11.59 -2.40
N ARG A 109 5.72 11.84 -1.75
CA ARG A 109 4.65 10.87 -1.60
C ARG A 109 3.98 10.52 -2.93
N GLU A 110 3.84 11.48 -3.84
CA GLU A 110 3.39 11.21 -5.21
C GLU A 110 4.36 10.31 -5.97
N SER A 111 5.67 10.58 -5.88
CA SER A 111 6.71 9.75 -6.50
C SER A 111 6.68 8.32 -5.95
N LEU A 112 6.62 8.19 -4.62
CA LEU A 112 6.46 6.91 -3.93
C LEU A 112 5.21 6.15 -4.41
N LEU A 113 4.07 6.83 -4.52
CA LEU A 113 2.81 6.25 -4.99
C LEU A 113 2.91 5.76 -6.44
N MET A 114 3.55 6.53 -7.32
CA MET A 114 3.79 6.12 -8.71
C MET A 114 4.63 4.85 -8.78
N THR A 115 5.70 4.75 -7.98
CA THR A 115 6.54 3.55 -7.90
C THR A 115 5.76 2.33 -7.41
N MET A 116 4.94 2.48 -6.36
CA MET A 116 4.07 1.41 -5.89
C MET A 116 3.07 0.95 -6.97
N ARG A 117 2.48 1.90 -7.71
CA ARG A 117 1.54 1.59 -8.79
C ARG A 117 2.21 0.85 -9.94
N ASP A 118 3.45 1.20 -10.28
CA ASP A 118 4.20 0.51 -11.33
C ASP A 118 4.51 -0.95 -10.95
N ALA A 119 4.89 -1.19 -9.68
CA ALA A 119 5.05 -2.53 -9.12
C ALA A 119 3.78 -3.37 -9.23
N LEU A 120 2.62 -2.74 -8.98
CA LEU A 120 1.29 -3.38 -9.05
C LEU A 120 0.69 -3.44 -10.47
N SER A 121 1.36 -2.88 -11.49
CA SER A 121 0.82 -2.79 -12.85
C SER A 121 0.39 -4.11 -13.52
N PRO A 122 0.95 -5.30 -13.22
CA PRO A 122 0.45 -6.56 -13.78
C PRO A 122 -1.01 -6.84 -13.43
N TRP A 123 -1.44 -6.46 -12.22
CA TRP A 123 -2.82 -6.65 -11.79
C TRP A 123 -3.77 -5.58 -12.32
N ALA A 124 -3.26 -4.38 -12.61
CA ALA A 124 -4.03 -3.35 -13.31
C ALA A 124 -4.37 -3.78 -14.74
N ARG A 125 -3.39 -4.34 -15.48
CA ARG A 125 -3.59 -4.83 -16.86
C ARG A 125 -4.59 -5.99 -16.94
N ARG A 126 -4.63 -6.86 -15.93
CA ARG A 126 -5.53 -8.03 -15.91
C ARG A 126 -7.00 -7.65 -15.67
N GLN A 127 -7.28 -6.53 -14.98
CA GLN A 127 -8.66 -6.09 -14.72
C GLN A 127 -9.29 -5.39 -15.93
N GLY A 128 -8.51 -4.69 -16.75
CA GLY A 128 -9.03 -4.06 -17.98
C GLY A 128 -9.49 -5.04 -19.06
N SER A 129 -9.31 -6.35 -18.86
CA SER A 129 -9.79 -7.41 -19.75
C SER A 129 -10.99 -8.18 -19.18
N ASP A 130 -11.43 -7.89 -17.94
CA ASP A 130 -12.51 -8.62 -17.24
C ASP A 130 -13.84 -7.82 -17.24
N ASP A 131 -13.81 -6.51 -17.55
CA ASP A 131 -15.00 -5.64 -17.71
C ASP A 131 -15.64 -5.73 -19.11
N GLY A 132 -15.54 -6.89 -19.76
CA GLY A 132 -15.97 -7.11 -21.13
C GLY A 132 -16.51 -8.52 -21.36
N GLU A 133 -17.54 -8.92 -20.64
CA GLU A 133 -18.45 -10.01 -21.03
C GLU A 133 -19.89 -9.73 -20.55
#